data_AF-A0A2D0IFP1-F1
#
_entry.id   AF-A0A2D0IFP1-F1
#
_cell.length_a   1.000
_cell.length_b   1.000
_cell.length_c   1.000
_cell.angle_alpha   90.00
_cell.angle_beta   90.00
_cell.angle_gamma   90.00
#
_symmetry.space_group_name_H-M   'P 1'
#
loop_
_entity.id
_entity.type
_entity.pdbx_description
1 polymer ?
#
loop_
_entity_poly.entity_id
_entity_poly.type
_entity_poly.pdbx_seq_one_letter_code
_entity_poly.pdbx_strand_id
1 'polypeptide(L)'
;MPSLQWSDALALDLPLMDDTHREFVELLARVEASDDTTLLDAWQTLIAHTDDHFGREDEWMKNTRFASSNCHSMQHEVVLKVMREGLERGQTGDLATVRQMASELGIWFPQHAQSMDAALALHLRRVGYDPLTGIVSAPQALPADMIHGCGDSCSTDDAPRKEPALVSTW
;
A
#
# COMPACT_ATOMS: atom_id res chain seq x y z
N MET A 1 8.86 21.58 -2.08
CA MET A 1 9.60 20.41 -1.53
C MET A 1 8.68 19.23 -1.71
N PRO A 2 9.18 18.07 -2.15
CA PRO A 2 8.34 16.89 -2.32
C PRO A 2 7.76 16.47 -0.97
N SER A 3 6.53 15.94 -0.97
CA SER A 3 5.85 15.48 0.26
C SER A 3 6.51 14.25 0.86
N LEU A 4 7.17 13.44 0.02
CA LEU A 4 7.85 12.21 0.38
C LEU A 4 9.27 12.20 -0.19
N GLN A 5 10.23 11.79 0.63
CA GLN A 5 11.61 11.58 0.24
C GLN A 5 12.08 10.22 0.70
N TRP A 6 12.84 9.52 -0.13
CA TRP A 6 13.41 8.24 0.24
C TRP A 6 14.39 8.45 1.39
N SER A 7 14.38 7.50 2.34
CA SER A 7 15.37 7.39 3.39
C SER A 7 15.51 5.92 3.79
N ASP A 8 16.62 5.57 4.43
CA ASP A 8 16.85 4.21 4.92
C ASP A 8 15.79 3.75 5.92
N ALA A 9 14.99 4.66 6.50
CA ALA A 9 13.85 4.32 7.35
C ALA A 9 12.68 3.65 6.60
N LEU A 10 12.66 3.70 5.27
CA LEU A 10 11.69 3.01 4.41
C LEU A 10 12.24 1.68 3.85
N ALA A 11 13.51 1.38 4.08
CA ALA A 11 14.09 0.12 3.61
C ALA A 11 13.56 -1.06 4.43
N LEU A 12 13.15 -2.11 3.73
CA LEU A 12 12.52 -3.29 4.30
C LEU A 12 13.43 -4.53 4.24
N ASP A 13 14.69 -4.39 3.82
CA ASP A 13 15.66 -5.47 3.62
C ASP A 13 15.16 -6.53 2.61
N LEU A 14 14.53 -6.06 1.53
CA LEU A 14 14.12 -6.89 0.41
C LEU A 14 14.40 -6.11 -0.88
N PRO A 15 15.58 -6.27 -1.50
CA PRO A 15 16.09 -5.35 -2.52
C PRO A 15 15.11 -5.02 -3.65
N LEU A 16 14.38 -6.02 -4.16
CA LEU A 16 13.40 -5.79 -5.24
C LEU A 16 12.21 -4.93 -4.80
N MET A 17 11.74 -5.10 -3.56
CA MET A 17 10.67 -4.29 -2.98
C MET A 17 11.20 -2.87 -2.70
N ASP A 18 12.39 -2.75 -2.11
CA ASP A 18 13.02 -1.46 -1.82
C ASP A 18 13.28 -0.62 -3.09
N ASP A 19 13.71 -1.27 -4.18
CA ASP A 19 13.88 -0.62 -5.49
C ASP A 19 12.55 -0.12 -6.04
N THR A 20 11.51 -0.95 -5.95
CA THR A 20 10.15 -0.58 -6.37
C THR A 20 9.60 0.59 -5.55
N HIS A 21 9.84 0.60 -4.24
CA HIS A 21 9.44 1.70 -3.37
C HIS A 21 10.22 2.99 -3.66
N ARG A 22 11.52 2.91 -3.96
CA ARG A 22 12.32 4.06 -4.43
C ARG A 22 11.73 4.66 -5.70
N GLU A 23 11.42 3.83 -6.67
CA GLU A 23 10.79 4.26 -7.93
C GLU A 23 9.44 4.95 -7.68
N PHE A 24 8.60 4.42 -6.78
CA PHE A 24 7.35 5.07 -6.39
C PHE A 24 7.58 6.49 -5.84
N VAL A 25 8.52 6.63 -4.91
CA VAL A 25 8.88 7.94 -4.31
C VAL A 25 9.37 8.91 -5.38
N GLU A 26 10.21 8.46 -6.31
CA GLU A 26 10.69 9.30 -7.41
C GLU A 26 9.57 9.74 -8.36
N LEU A 27 8.68 8.83 -8.73
CA LEU A 27 7.55 9.12 -9.61
C LEU A 27 6.55 10.07 -8.94
N LEU A 28 6.29 9.88 -7.65
CA LEU A 28 5.44 10.80 -6.89
C LEU A 28 6.04 12.21 -6.85
N ALA A 29 7.35 12.33 -6.59
CA ALA A 29 8.04 13.61 -6.64
C ALA A 29 7.97 14.28 -8.03
N ARG A 30 7.97 13.50 -9.12
CA ARG A 30 7.77 14.02 -10.48
C ARG A 30 6.35 14.55 -10.69
N VAL A 31 5.33 13.86 -10.18
CA VAL A 31 3.93 14.35 -10.21
C VAL A 31 3.83 15.69 -9.49
N GLU A 32 4.40 15.80 -8.30
CA GLU A 32 4.35 17.03 -7.49
C GLU A 32 5.09 18.20 -8.13
N ALA A 33 6.16 17.91 -8.88
CA ALA A 33 6.93 18.91 -9.62
C ALA A 33 6.32 19.28 -10.98
N SER A 34 5.33 18.53 -11.48
CA SER A 34 4.76 18.73 -12.80
C SER A 34 3.92 20.00 -12.88
N ASP A 35 4.05 20.73 -13.97
CA ASP A 35 3.11 21.80 -14.32
C ASP A 35 1.79 21.22 -14.87
N ASP A 36 0.81 22.07 -15.15
CA ASP A 36 -0.51 21.63 -15.60
C ASP A 36 -0.48 20.88 -16.93
N THR A 37 0.54 21.11 -17.76
CA THR A 37 0.67 20.45 -19.08
C THR A 37 1.26 19.05 -18.99
N THR A 38 2.00 18.75 -17.93
CA THR A 38 2.72 17.49 -17.73
C THR A 38 2.13 16.63 -16.62
N LEU A 39 1.26 17.19 -15.78
CA LEU A 39 0.70 16.53 -14.60
C LEU A 39 0.02 15.20 -14.90
N LEU A 40 -0.85 15.16 -15.91
CA LEU A 40 -1.62 13.94 -16.20
C LEU A 40 -0.75 12.81 -16.74
N ASP A 41 0.27 13.13 -17.54
CA ASP A 41 1.23 12.15 -18.04
C ASP A 41 2.09 11.56 -16.91
N ALA A 42 2.55 12.42 -15.98
CA ALA A 42 3.26 11.98 -14.78
C ALA A 42 2.35 11.12 -13.88
N TRP A 43 1.09 11.52 -13.70
CA TRP A 43 0.11 10.78 -12.90
C TRP A 43 -0.20 9.41 -13.50
N GLN A 44 -0.39 9.33 -14.82
CA GLN A 44 -0.59 8.07 -15.53
C GLN A 44 0.61 7.12 -15.36
N THR A 45 1.83 7.67 -15.40
CA THR A 45 3.06 6.91 -15.18
C THR A 45 3.12 6.36 -13.74
N LEU A 46 2.77 7.18 -12.76
CA LEU A 46 2.68 6.74 -11.36
C LEU A 46 1.63 5.64 -11.19
N ILE A 47 0.43 5.78 -11.76
CA ILE A 47 -0.62 4.73 -11.72
C ILE A 47 -0.09 3.41 -12.28
N ALA A 48 0.57 3.44 -13.44
CA ALA A 48 1.08 2.23 -14.08
C ALA A 48 2.15 1.54 -13.23
N HIS A 49 3.04 2.31 -12.61
CA HIS A 49 4.02 1.79 -11.67
C HIS A 49 3.37 1.19 -10.43
N THR A 50 2.41 1.90 -9.82
CA THR A 50 1.70 1.44 -8.63
C THR A 50 0.89 0.16 -8.88
N ASP A 51 0.30 0.00 -10.08
CA ASP A 51 -0.43 -1.21 -10.47
C ASP A 51 0.50 -2.43 -10.58
N ASP A 52 1.67 -2.26 -11.21
CA ASP A 52 2.68 -3.32 -11.29
C ASP A 52 3.29 -3.64 -9.91
N HIS A 53 3.58 -2.62 -9.10
CA HIS A 53 4.05 -2.76 -7.72
C HIS A 53 3.07 -3.61 -6.90
N PHE A 54 1.82 -3.18 -6.79
CA PHE A 54 0.81 -3.89 -6.00
C PHE A 54 0.53 -5.29 -6.53
N GLY A 55 0.48 -5.46 -7.86
CA GLY A 55 0.28 -6.77 -8.48
C GLY A 55 1.39 -7.78 -8.15
N ARG A 56 2.65 -7.32 -8.08
CA ARG A 56 3.78 -8.17 -7.67
C ARG A 56 3.63 -8.62 -6.22
N GLU A 57 3.32 -7.70 -5.31
CA GLU A 57 3.14 -8.03 -3.89
C GLU A 57 1.95 -8.95 -3.65
N ASP A 58 0.83 -8.71 -4.33
CA ASP A 58 -0.36 -9.57 -4.27
C ASP A 58 -0.06 -11.01 -4.72
N GLU A 59 0.71 -11.19 -5.80
CA GLU A 59 1.15 -12.51 -6.23
C GLU A 59 2.13 -13.15 -5.25
N TRP A 60 3.04 -12.40 -4.63
CA TRP A 60 3.92 -12.93 -3.57
C TRP A 60 3.11 -13.41 -2.36
N MET A 61 2.12 -12.63 -1.94
CA MET A 61 1.21 -12.99 -0.86
C MET A 61 0.45 -14.28 -1.14
N LYS A 62 -0.13 -14.37 -2.34
CA LYS A 62 -0.86 -15.55 -2.82
C LYS A 62 0.04 -16.79 -2.89
N ASN A 63 1.23 -16.66 -3.48
CA ASN A 63 2.16 -17.77 -3.67
C ASN A 63 2.70 -18.33 -2.35
N THR A 64 2.80 -17.48 -1.33
CA THR A 64 3.35 -17.85 -0.01
C THR A 64 2.30 -18.03 1.08
N ARG A 65 1.02 -18.03 0.72
CA ARG A 65 -0.13 -18.15 1.65
C ARG A 65 -0.13 -17.09 2.75
N PHE A 66 0.48 -15.95 2.46
CA PHE A 66 0.37 -14.76 3.28
C PHE A 66 -0.96 -14.09 2.95
N ALA A 67 -2.05 -14.71 3.39
CA ALA A 67 -3.34 -14.04 3.36
C ALA A 67 -3.30 -12.96 4.46
N SER A 68 -2.88 -11.78 4.09
CA SER A 68 -3.41 -10.57 4.72
C SER A 68 -4.89 -10.47 4.34
N SER A 69 -5.72 -11.44 4.75
CA SER A 69 -7.08 -11.60 4.27
C SER A 69 -7.83 -10.30 4.44
N ASN A 70 -8.17 -9.71 3.29
CA ASN A 70 -8.94 -8.49 3.10
C ASN A 70 -8.36 -7.13 3.48
N CYS A 71 -7.15 -7.00 4.06
CA CYS A 71 -6.61 -5.65 4.33
C CYS A 71 -5.56 -5.19 3.33
N HIS A 72 -4.51 -5.98 3.04
CA HIS A 72 -3.40 -5.50 2.21
C HIS A 72 -3.82 -5.30 0.74
N SER A 73 -4.18 -6.39 0.04
CA SER A 73 -4.66 -6.31 -1.34
C SER A 73 -5.92 -5.46 -1.49
N MET A 74 -6.76 -5.35 -0.46
CA MET A 74 -7.90 -4.43 -0.49
C MET A 74 -7.43 -2.96 -0.44
N GLN A 75 -6.44 -2.62 0.37
CA GLN A 75 -5.87 -1.26 0.34
C GLN A 75 -5.24 -0.98 -1.03
N HIS A 76 -4.55 -1.94 -1.64
CA HIS A 76 -4.05 -1.82 -3.02
C HIS A 76 -5.18 -1.48 -4.01
N GLU A 77 -6.25 -2.27 -4.01
CA GLU A 77 -7.42 -2.07 -4.88
C GLU A 77 -8.07 -0.71 -4.67
N VAL A 78 -8.27 -0.29 -3.40
CA VAL A 78 -8.87 1.01 -3.05
C VAL A 78 -7.99 2.15 -3.54
N VAL A 79 -6.68 2.10 -3.28
CA VAL A 79 -5.73 3.15 -3.69
C VAL A 79 -5.70 3.27 -5.21
N LEU A 80 -5.56 2.16 -5.94
CA LEU A 80 -5.56 2.18 -7.40
C LEU A 80 -6.87 2.70 -7.98
N LYS A 81 -8.01 2.33 -7.37
CA LYS A 81 -9.32 2.86 -7.78
C LYS A 81 -9.37 4.37 -7.62
N VAL A 82 -8.99 4.89 -6.45
CA VAL A 82 -8.97 6.34 -6.19
C VAL A 82 -8.02 7.08 -7.13
N MET A 83 -6.84 6.51 -7.42
CA MET A 83 -5.89 7.13 -8.35
C MET A 83 -6.46 7.21 -9.78
N ARG A 84 -7.15 6.16 -10.24
CA ARG A 84 -7.82 6.11 -11.55
C ARG A 84 -8.98 7.10 -11.63
N GLU A 85 -9.79 7.22 -10.58
CA GLU A 85 -10.83 8.26 -10.47
C GLU A 85 -10.22 9.67 -10.50
N GLY A 86 -9.05 9.86 -9.89
CA GLY A 86 -8.27 11.09 -9.98
C GLY A 86 -7.86 11.44 -11.40
N LEU A 87 -7.40 10.45 -12.18
CA LEU A 87 -7.06 10.63 -13.58
C LEU A 87 -8.28 11.06 -14.42
N GLU A 88 -9.42 10.40 -14.25
CA GLU A 88 -10.66 10.76 -14.94
C GLU A 88 -11.08 12.20 -14.64
N ARG A 89 -11.01 12.62 -13.37
CA ARG A 89 -11.26 14.01 -12.97
C ARG A 89 -10.27 14.98 -13.59
N GLY A 90 -8.98 14.66 -13.55
CA GLY A 90 -7.92 15.44 -14.16
C GLY A 90 -8.14 15.67 -15.67
N GLN A 91 -8.57 14.63 -16.39
CA GLN A 91 -8.89 14.71 -17.82
C GLN A 91 -10.09 15.64 -18.13
N THR A 92 -10.98 15.86 -17.16
CA THR A 92 -12.07 16.85 -17.24
C THR A 92 -11.67 18.26 -16.78
N GLY A 93 -10.40 18.46 -16.43
CA GLY A 93 -9.82 19.75 -16.06
C GLY A 93 -9.63 19.96 -14.56
N ASP A 94 -10.03 19.02 -13.71
CA ASP A 94 -9.84 19.11 -12.26
C ASP A 94 -8.44 18.64 -11.83
N LEU A 95 -7.43 19.43 -12.23
CA LEU A 95 -6.01 19.16 -11.90
C LEU A 95 -5.73 19.36 -10.41
N ALA A 96 -6.53 20.17 -9.71
CA ALA A 96 -6.38 20.42 -8.28
C ALA A 96 -6.61 19.14 -7.46
N THR A 97 -7.63 18.36 -7.81
CA THR A 97 -7.88 17.06 -7.19
C THR A 97 -6.70 16.10 -7.37
N VAL A 98 -6.10 16.03 -8.56
CA VAL A 98 -4.92 15.18 -8.81
C VAL A 98 -3.74 15.57 -7.91
N ARG A 99 -3.47 16.87 -7.76
CA ARG A 99 -2.40 17.37 -6.88
C ARG A 99 -2.65 17.07 -5.41
N GLN A 100 -3.92 17.17 -4.98
CA GLN A 100 -4.32 16.82 -3.62
C GLN A 100 -4.11 15.32 -3.36
N MET A 101 -4.54 14.45 -4.28
CA MET A 101 -4.34 13.01 -4.18
C MET A 101 -2.85 12.63 -4.14
N ALA A 102 -2.00 13.28 -4.94
CA ALA A 102 -0.56 13.07 -4.87
C ALA A 102 0.00 13.39 -3.48
N SER A 103 -0.43 14.51 -2.88
CA SER A 103 -0.02 14.89 -1.52
C SER A 103 -0.48 13.86 -0.48
N GLU A 104 -1.69 13.31 -0.63
CA GLU A 104 -2.24 12.27 0.25
C GLU A 104 -1.50 10.94 0.13
N LEU A 105 -1.08 10.56 -1.09
CA LEU A 105 -0.23 9.39 -1.31
C LEU A 105 1.11 9.51 -0.57
N GLY A 106 1.71 10.70 -0.54
CA GLY A 106 2.95 10.96 0.20
C GLY A 106 2.83 10.75 1.71
N ILE A 107 1.61 10.90 2.25
CA ILE A 107 1.30 10.65 3.68
C ILE A 107 1.00 9.16 3.93
N TRP A 108 0.24 8.54 3.01
CA TRP A 108 -0.20 7.16 3.15
C TRP A 108 0.94 6.15 2.98
N PHE A 109 1.79 6.34 1.95
CA PHE A 109 2.78 5.34 1.55
C PHE A 109 3.75 4.94 2.67
N PRO A 110 4.37 5.86 3.45
CA PRO A 110 5.26 5.45 4.55
C PRO A 110 4.58 4.56 5.58
N GLN A 111 3.30 4.82 5.88
CA GLN A 111 2.54 4.05 6.86
C GLN A 111 2.25 2.65 6.34
N HIS A 112 1.91 2.54 5.05
CA HIS A 112 1.69 1.27 4.39
C HIS A 112 2.97 0.44 4.34
N ALA A 113 4.06 1.02 3.81
CA ALA A 113 5.36 0.36 3.69
C ALA A 113 5.89 -0.14 5.04
N GLN A 114 5.81 0.68 6.09
CA GLN A 114 6.32 0.32 7.42
C GLN A 114 5.41 -0.62 8.21
N SER A 115 4.21 -0.93 7.72
CA SER A 115 3.28 -1.85 8.38
C SER A 115 3.04 -3.12 7.57
N MET A 116 2.33 -3.01 6.45
CA MET A 116 1.88 -4.16 5.65
C MET A 116 3.02 -4.74 4.83
N ASP A 117 3.75 -3.91 4.09
CA ASP A 117 4.88 -4.34 3.25
C ASP A 117 6.01 -4.87 4.13
N ALA A 118 6.29 -4.23 5.27
CA ALA A 118 7.27 -4.71 6.25
C ALA A 118 6.94 -6.13 6.76
N ALA A 119 5.66 -6.41 7.04
CA ALA A 119 5.21 -7.73 7.46
C ALA A 119 5.35 -8.75 6.32
N LEU A 120 5.03 -8.36 5.09
CA LEU A 120 5.24 -9.19 3.90
C LEU A 120 6.72 -9.49 3.68
N ALA A 121 7.58 -8.48 3.69
CA ALA A 121 9.03 -8.62 3.49
C ALA A 121 9.65 -9.58 4.52
N LEU A 122 9.26 -9.45 5.79
CA LEU A 122 9.69 -10.37 6.84
C LEU A 122 9.25 -11.81 6.57
N HIS A 123 8.01 -12.01 6.12
CA HIS A 123 7.49 -13.32 5.75
C HIS A 123 8.24 -13.93 4.57
N LEU A 124 8.45 -13.16 3.49
CA LEU A 124 9.17 -13.63 2.30
C LEU A 124 10.60 -14.06 2.63
N ARG A 125 11.31 -13.28 3.46
CA ARG A 125 12.63 -13.68 3.99
C ARG A 125 12.57 -14.97 4.80
N ARG A 126 11.58 -15.10 5.68
CA ARG A 126 11.43 -16.28 6.55
C ARG A 126 11.23 -17.57 5.75
N VAL A 127 10.43 -17.52 4.68
CA VAL A 127 10.16 -18.71 3.84
C VAL A 127 11.21 -18.90 2.74
N GLY A 128 12.16 -17.96 2.61
CA GLY A 128 13.18 -17.97 1.57
C GLY A 128 12.56 -17.90 0.18
N TYR A 129 11.55 -17.04 0.02
CA TYR A 129 10.91 -16.77 -1.27
C TYR A 129 11.85 -15.93 -2.13
N ASP A 130 12.08 -16.37 -3.37
CA ASP A 130 12.74 -15.58 -4.40
C ASP A 130 11.68 -14.76 -5.17
N PRO A 131 11.64 -13.42 -5.02
CA PRO A 131 10.65 -12.57 -5.66
C PRO A 131 10.69 -12.57 -7.20
N LEU A 132 11.79 -12.99 -7.82
CA LEU A 132 11.96 -13.02 -9.27
C LEU A 132 11.50 -14.35 -9.88
N THR A 133 11.73 -15.46 -9.18
CA THR A 133 11.45 -16.81 -9.69
C THR A 133 10.22 -17.46 -9.07
N GLY A 134 9.74 -16.94 -7.94
CA GLY A 134 8.65 -17.51 -7.16
C GLY A 134 9.03 -18.76 -6.36
N ILE A 135 10.30 -19.14 -6.30
CA ILE A 135 10.78 -20.34 -5.60
C ILE A 135 10.77 -20.09 -4.08
N VAL A 136 10.17 -21.02 -3.32
CA VAL A 136 10.22 -21.05 -1.85
C VAL A 136 11.30 -22.03 -1.42
N SER A 137 12.37 -21.55 -0.80
CA SER A 137 13.51 -22.38 -0.37
C SER A 137 13.24 -23.14 0.94
N ALA A 138 12.31 -22.67 1.77
CA ALA A 138 11.91 -23.30 3.02
C ALA A 138 10.39 -23.60 3.04
N PRO A 139 9.89 -24.56 2.23
CA PRO A 139 8.46 -24.85 2.13
C PRO A 139 7.83 -25.28 3.46
N GLN A 140 8.60 -25.86 4.37
CA GLN A 140 8.17 -26.20 5.73
C GLN A 140 7.87 -24.97 6.62
N ALA A 141 8.37 -23.80 6.25
CA ALA A 141 8.08 -22.54 6.93
C ALA A 141 6.81 -21.86 6.42
N LEU A 142 6.20 -22.39 5.34
CA LEU A 142 4.92 -21.90 4.86
C LEU A 142 3.82 -22.18 5.88
N PRO A 143 2.88 -21.25 6.05
CA PRO A 143 1.67 -21.46 6.83
C PRO A 143 0.90 -22.71 6.33
N ALA A 144 0.46 -23.54 7.29
CA ALA A 144 -0.37 -24.71 6.98
C ALA A 144 -1.70 -24.29 6.36
N ASP A 145 -2.33 -23.28 6.97
CA ASP A 145 -3.49 -22.56 6.48
C ASP A 145 -3.12 -21.11 6.13
N MET A 146 -3.98 -20.44 5.39
CA MET A 146 -3.86 -19.01 5.10
C MET A 146 -3.65 -18.22 6.42
N ILE A 147 -2.64 -17.36 6.47
CA ILE A 147 -2.56 -16.35 7.54
C ILE A 147 -3.84 -15.50 7.45
N HIS A 148 -4.32 -14.94 8.55
CA HIS A 148 -5.47 -14.05 8.58
C HIS A 148 -5.22 -12.95 9.61
N GLY A 149 -5.35 -11.67 9.24
CA GLY A 149 -5.28 -10.55 10.18
C GLY A 149 -4.69 -9.27 9.59
N CYS A 150 -5.16 -8.14 10.10
CA CYS A 150 -4.58 -6.82 9.91
C CYS A 150 -3.85 -6.50 11.21
N GLY A 151 -2.55 -6.18 11.17
CA GLY A 151 -1.86 -5.67 12.36
C GLY A 151 -2.63 -4.46 12.89
N ASP A 152 -2.92 -4.43 14.19
CA ASP A 152 -3.75 -3.42 14.85
C ASP A 152 -3.22 -1.99 14.60
N SER A 153 -3.69 -1.36 13.53
CA SER A 153 -3.51 0.06 13.23
C SER A 153 -4.54 0.51 12.18
N CYS A 154 -5.78 0.06 12.31
CA CYS A 154 -6.92 0.76 11.74
C CYS A 154 -7.64 1.42 12.92
N SER A 155 -7.27 2.67 13.22
CA SER A 155 -7.98 3.48 14.21
C SER A 155 -9.39 3.76 13.72
N THR A 156 -10.34 2.91 14.08
CA THR A 156 -11.74 3.29 14.25
C THR A 156 -12.11 2.97 15.68
N ASP A 157 -12.15 4.00 16.50
CA ASP A 157 -12.62 3.99 17.87
C ASP A 157 -14.12 3.68 17.86
N ASP A 158 -14.47 2.40 17.74
CA ASP A 158 -15.83 1.91 17.89
C ASP A 158 -15.89 1.07 19.17
N ALA A 159 -15.69 1.76 20.29
CA ALA A 159 -16.01 1.20 21.60
C ALA A 159 -17.54 1.05 21.70
N PRO A 160 -18.09 -0.15 21.95
CA PRO A 160 -19.52 -0.31 22.10
C PRO A 160 -19.97 0.47 23.33
N ARG A 161 -20.79 1.49 23.11
CA ARG A 161 -21.46 2.27 24.14
C ARG A 161 -22.34 1.31 24.96
N LYS A 162 -21.90 0.97 26.18
CA LYS A 162 -22.73 0.23 27.14
C LYS A 162 -24.01 1.02 27.38
N GLU A 163 -25.16 0.45 27.01
CA GLU A 163 -26.46 0.97 27.39
C GLU A 163 -26.59 0.99 28.92
N PRO A 164 -27.06 2.08 29.54
CA PRO A 164 -27.32 2.08 30.97
C PRO A 164 -28.53 1.21 31.27
N ALA A 165 -28.33 0.20 32.11
CA ALA A 165 -29.39 -0.62 32.68
C ALA A 165 -30.40 0.29 33.42
N LEU A 166 -31.64 0.32 32.92
CA LEU A 166 -32.76 0.91 33.65
C LEU A 166 -33.05 0.03 34.88
N VAL A 167 -32.62 0.51 36.04
CA VAL A 167 -33.10 0.01 37.34
C VAL A 167 -34.58 0.38 37.45
N SER A 168 -35.42 -0.65 37.40
CA SER A 168 -36.81 -0.61 37.80
C SER A 168 -36.86 -0.85 39.30
N THR A 169 -37.37 0.13 40.06
CA THR A 169 -37.89 -0.10 41.40
C THR A 169 -38.98 0.92 41.70
N TRP A 170 -40.06 0.41 42.26
CA TRP A 170 -41.03 1.16 43.04
C TRP A 170 -40.36 1.97 44.16
#